data_AF-A0A972LDZ1-F1
#
_entry.id   AF-A0A972LDZ1-F1
#
_cell.length_a   1.000
_cell.length_b   1.000
_cell.length_c   1.000
_cell.angle_alpha   90.00
_cell.angle_beta   90.00
_cell.angle_gamma   90.00
#
_symmetry.space_group_name_H-M   'P 1'
#
loop_
_entity.id
_entity.type
_entity.pdbx_description
1 polymer ?
#
loop_
_entity_poly.entity_id
_entity_poly.type
_entity_poly.pdbx_seq_one_letter_code
_entity_poly.pdbx_strand_id
1 'polypeptide(L)'
;ISSDTSTKLKVTGIDLFSAGDINGDESTENIVYQDVNAGIYKKIVIKDNRVKGAVMYGDTVDGSWYFQLMRENTDVTDIRSKLLLGQAHLGDAGHGGFDAAAAMSEEMEVCGCNGVCKGDITKAITEQGLFTLDDVRAQTKASASCGSCTGLVEQILASTLGGDYSATPQEKPLCKCTDYTHDEVRKSIRENQLTNISAVMHFHEWRSEDGCHACRPALNYYLISTWPEQAKDDYASRYINERVHANIQKDGTYSVIPRIWGGVTTADELRTIADVADKYAVPTVKITGGQRIDLLGIKKEDLPAVWDDLNKGGMISGHAYAKGLRTVKTCVGQEWCRFGTQRSMDMGIDLEKITWGSWTPHKFKIAVSGCPRNCAEATIKDFGVVAVDSGWELHVGGNGGIKVRVTDLLCKVSTEDEVKEYCGAFMQVYREEAHYLERTAPWIERVGLSYVKQRVVEDETGRKALYKRFIQSQRIAQTDPWAERASGDVDAHEFTPLVME
;
A
#
# COMPACT_ATOMS: atom_id res chain seq x y z
N ILE A 1 7.43 -44.52 10.82
CA ILE A 1 6.95 -43.22 10.28
C ILE A 1 5.43 -43.35 10.15
N SER A 2 4.69 -43.00 11.21
CA SER A 2 3.24 -42.87 11.16
C SER A 2 2.93 -41.56 10.46
N SER A 3 2.11 -41.58 9.40
CA SER A 3 1.68 -40.36 8.73
C SER A 3 0.52 -39.74 9.53
N ASP A 4 0.83 -38.79 10.41
CA ASP A 4 -0.21 -38.00 11.07
C ASP A 4 -1.00 -37.23 10.00
N THR A 5 -2.30 -37.47 9.94
CA THR A 5 -3.20 -36.94 8.91
C THR A 5 -4.14 -35.93 9.57
N SER A 6 -4.16 -34.68 9.11
CA SER A 6 -5.16 -33.71 9.58
C SER A 6 -6.45 -33.85 8.79
N THR A 7 -7.60 -33.71 9.46
CA THR A 7 -8.92 -33.80 8.83
C THR A 7 -9.66 -32.48 8.99
N LYS A 8 -10.06 -31.88 7.86
CA LYS A 8 -10.94 -30.71 7.80
C LYS A 8 -12.26 -31.13 7.17
N LEU A 9 -13.34 -31.11 7.93
CA LEU A 9 -14.68 -31.47 7.48
C LEU A 9 -15.55 -30.22 7.42
N LYS A 10 -16.28 -30.08 6.31
CA LYS A 10 -17.30 -29.04 6.16
C LYS A 10 -18.67 -29.71 6.21
N VAL A 11 -19.18 -29.90 7.41
CA VAL A 11 -20.55 -30.36 7.64
C VAL A 11 -21.46 -29.12 7.58
N THR A 12 -22.66 -29.23 7.04
CA THR A 12 -23.59 -28.12 6.81
C THR A 12 -23.63 -27.12 7.97
N GLY A 13 -23.01 -25.95 7.76
CA GLY A 13 -23.09 -24.79 8.66
C GLY A 13 -22.00 -24.66 9.73
N ILE A 14 -21.09 -25.62 9.91
CA ILE A 14 -20.05 -25.56 10.96
C ILE A 14 -18.71 -26.06 10.40
N ASP A 15 -17.68 -25.21 10.45
CA ASP A 15 -16.31 -25.61 10.12
C ASP A 15 -15.70 -26.41 11.27
N LEU A 16 -15.11 -27.57 10.95
CA LEU A 16 -14.48 -28.46 11.92
C LEU A 16 -13.03 -28.78 11.53
N PHE A 17 -12.15 -28.73 12.52
CA PHE A 17 -10.75 -29.14 12.39
C PHE A 17 -10.36 -30.08 13.52
N SER A 18 -9.66 -31.17 13.19
CA SER A 18 -9.06 -32.07 14.17
C SER A 18 -7.72 -32.61 13.67
N ALA A 19 -6.73 -32.65 14.57
CA ALA A 19 -5.44 -33.26 14.31
C ALA A 19 -4.78 -33.76 15.61
N GLY A 20 -4.01 -34.83 15.51
CA GLY A 20 -3.26 -35.43 16.63
C GLY A 20 -4.14 -36.16 17.65
N ASP A 21 -3.60 -36.38 18.84
CA ASP A 21 -4.33 -36.95 19.98
C ASP A 21 -5.14 -35.86 20.70
N ILE A 22 -6.42 -35.77 20.33
CA ILE A 22 -7.37 -34.79 20.88
C ILE A 22 -7.99 -35.21 22.21
N ASN A 23 -7.81 -36.47 22.62
CA ASN A 23 -8.38 -36.99 23.86
C ASN A 23 -7.40 -36.74 25.01
N GLY A 24 -6.12 -37.04 24.78
CA GLY A 24 -5.09 -37.00 25.82
C GLY A 24 -5.26 -38.09 26.87
N ASP A 25 -4.40 -38.04 27.89
CA ASP A 25 -4.42 -38.91 29.07
C ASP A 25 -4.09 -38.11 30.35
N GLU A 26 -3.94 -38.78 31.50
CA GLU A 26 -3.62 -38.16 32.79
C GLU A 26 -2.27 -37.41 32.83
N SER A 27 -1.38 -37.67 31.85
CA SER A 27 -0.10 -36.99 31.70
C SER A 27 -0.16 -35.79 30.74
N THR A 28 -1.34 -35.43 30.26
CA THR A 28 -1.55 -34.31 29.32
C THR A 28 -2.32 -33.16 29.94
N GLU A 29 -2.08 -31.96 29.43
CA GLU A 29 -2.78 -30.75 29.80
C GLU A 29 -3.71 -30.30 28.66
N ASN A 30 -4.85 -29.70 29.03
CA ASN A 30 -5.82 -29.18 28.07
C ASN A 30 -5.95 -27.67 28.23
N ILE A 31 -5.86 -26.93 27.12
CA ILE A 31 -6.25 -25.52 27.07
C ILE A 31 -7.50 -25.41 26.20
N VAL A 32 -8.57 -24.82 26.75
CA VAL A 32 -9.90 -24.78 26.12
C VAL A 32 -10.40 -23.34 26.03
N TYR A 33 -10.92 -22.98 24.86
CA TYR A 33 -11.70 -21.76 24.61
C TYR A 33 -13.08 -22.16 24.10
N GLN A 34 -14.13 -21.55 24.65
CA GLN A 34 -15.50 -21.81 24.24
C GLN A 34 -16.33 -20.52 24.26
N ASP A 35 -16.95 -20.21 23.13
CA ASP A 35 -18.01 -19.21 23.02
C ASP A 35 -19.27 -19.91 22.51
N VAL A 36 -20.22 -20.13 23.42
CA VAL A 36 -21.46 -20.87 23.15
C VAL A 36 -22.36 -20.12 22.16
N ASN A 37 -22.41 -18.79 22.22
CA ASN A 37 -23.31 -18.00 21.38
C ASN A 37 -22.76 -17.84 19.97
N ALA A 38 -21.43 -17.74 19.83
CA ALA A 38 -20.76 -17.71 18.53
C ALA A 38 -20.59 -19.09 17.90
N GLY A 39 -20.89 -20.19 18.64
CA GLY A 39 -20.69 -21.55 18.17
C GLY A 39 -19.22 -21.93 18.00
N ILE A 40 -18.32 -21.31 18.78
CA ILE A 40 -16.87 -21.51 18.69
C ILE A 40 -16.40 -22.39 19.84
N TYR A 41 -15.62 -23.41 19.51
CA TYR A 41 -14.91 -24.23 20.48
C TYR A 41 -13.50 -24.52 19.97
N LYS A 42 -12.48 -24.31 20.81
CA LYS A 42 -11.09 -24.69 20.53
C LYS A 42 -10.53 -25.44 21.73
N LYS A 43 -9.94 -26.63 21.52
CA LYS A 43 -9.21 -27.39 22.53
C LYS A 43 -7.85 -27.78 21.98
N ILE A 44 -6.81 -27.56 22.78
CA ILE A 44 -5.43 -27.95 22.48
C ILE A 44 -4.95 -28.88 23.60
N VAL A 45 -4.40 -30.03 23.23
CA VAL A 45 -3.80 -31.02 24.13
C VAL A 45 -2.28 -30.82 24.11
N ILE A 46 -1.67 -30.68 25.28
CA ILE A 46 -0.24 -30.41 25.46
C ILE A 46 0.38 -31.49 26.33
N LYS A 47 1.57 -31.96 25.97
CA LYS A 47 2.41 -32.85 26.79
C LYS A 47 3.86 -32.40 26.66
N ASP A 48 4.56 -32.27 27.79
CA ASP A 48 5.96 -31.84 27.84
C ASP A 48 6.22 -30.52 27.08
N ASN A 49 5.34 -29.53 27.26
CA ASN A 49 5.35 -28.25 26.53
C ASN A 49 5.29 -28.39 25.00
N ARG A 50 4.68 -29.45 24.46
CA ARG A 50 4.48 -29.63 23.02
C ARG A 50 3.03 -29.97 22.71
N VAL A 51 2.51 -29.42 21.61
CA VAL A 51 1.14 -29.74 21.16
C VAL A 51 1.09 -31.20 20.72
N LYS A 52 0.12 -31.95 21.23
CA LYS A 52 -0.14 -33.36 20.87
C LYS A 52 -1.47 -33.54 20.13
N GLY A 53 -2.40 -32.62 20.29
CA GLY A 53 -3.63 -32.61 19.52
C GLY A 53 -4.34 -31.25 19.56
N ALA A 54 -5.20 -31.03 18.57
CA ALA A 54 -6.06 -29.86 18.50
C ALA A 54 -7.42 -30.25 17.90
N VAL A 55 -8.51 -29.74 18.48
CA VAL A 55 -9.87 -29.87 17.94
C VAL A 55 -10.57 -28.52 17.99
N MET A 56 -11.22 -28.14 16.89
CA MET A 56 -11.88 -26.85 16.73
C MET A 56 -13.21 -26.96 15.99
N TYR A 57 -14.18 -26.14 16.43
CA TYR A 57 -15.50 -25.98 15.84
C TYR A 57 -15.80 -24.49 15.66
N GLY A 58 -16.44 -24.14 14.53
CA GLY A 58 -16.80 -22.76 14.20
C GLY A 58 -15.60 -21.99 13.63
N ASP A 59 -14.68 -21.56 14.50
CA ASP A 59 -13.43 -20.91 14.08
C ASP A 59 -12.28 -21.93 14.02
N THR A 60 -11.85 -22.25 12.79
CA THR A 60 -10.80 -23.25 12.50
C THR A 60 -9.57 -22.65 11.82
N VAL A 61 -9.42 -21.31 11.83
CA VAL A 61 -8.37 -20.61 11.09
C VAL A 61 -6.96 -21.08 11.48
N ASP A 62 -6.74 -21.35 12.77
CA ASP A 62 -5.44 -21.75 13.32
C ASP A 62 -5.10 -23.26 13.15
N GLY A 63 -5.99 -24.06 12.54
CA GLY A 63 -5.84 -25.51 12.45
C GLY A 63 -4.53 -25.98 11.83
N SER A 64 -4.18 -25.40 10.69
CA SER A 64 -2.91 -25.72 10.01
C SER A 64 -1.69 -25.38 10.85
N TRP A 65 -1.76 -24.33 11.66
CA TRP A 65 -0.66 -23.89 12.51
C TRP A 65 -0.44 -24.85 13.68
N TYR A 66 -1.50 -25.26 14.40
CA TYR A 66 -1.34 -26.28 15.44
C TYR A 66 -0.83 -27.62 14.89
N PHE A 67 -1.27 -28.00 13.69
CA PHE A 67 -0.74 -29.19 13.03
C PHE A 67 0.74 -29.06 12.67
N GLN A 68 1.19 -27.88 12.27
CA GLN A 68 2.61 -27.59 12.07
C GLN A 68 3.41 -27.73 13.37
N LEU A 69 2.94 -27.13 14.48
CA LEU A 69 3.60 -27.26 15.79
C LEU A 69 3.72 -28.72 16.25
N MET A 70 2.70 -29.55 15.99
CA MET A 70 2.74 -30.99 16.24
C MET A 70 3.82 -31.69 15.40
N ARG A 71 3.86 -31.41 14.08
CA ARG A 71 4.82 -32.03 13.16
C ARG A 71 6.27 -31.64 13.44
N GLU A 72 6.49 -30.38 13.81
CA GLU A 72 7.80 -29.84 14.15
C GLU A 72 8.22 -30.16 15.59
N ASN A 73 7.28 -30.69 16.38
CA ASN A 73 7.48 -30.99 17.80
C ASN A 73 7.96 -29.72 18.54
N THR A 74 7.36 -28.57 18.25
CA THR A 74 7.81 -27.26 18.77
C THR A 74 7.55 -27.13 20.26
N ASP A 75 8.52 -26.60 21.02
CA ASP A 75 8.31 -26.20 22.42
C ASP A 75 7.45 -24.94 22.47
N VAL A 76 6.33 -24.99 23.19
CA VAL A 76 5.34 -23.90 23.26
C VAL A 76 5.41 -23.10 24.56
N THR A 77 6.44 -23.28 25.38
CA THR A 77 6.58 -22.61 26.69
C THR A 77 6.39 -21.09 26.58
N ASP A 78 7.09 -20.44 25.65
CA ASP A 78 7.10 -18.98 25.51
C ASP A 78 5.80 -18.41 24.92
N ILE A 79 5.05 -19.25 24.20
CA ILE A 79 3.83 -18.85 23.50
C ILE A 79 2.57 -19.38 24.18
N ARG A 80 2.71 -20.10 25.31
CA ARG A 80 1.63 -20.85 25.94
C ARG A 80 0.43 -19.98 26.31
N SER A 81 0.67 -18.79 26.84
CA SER A 81 -0.38 -17.83 27.24
C SER A 81 -1.16 -17.26 26.05
N LYS A 82 -0.58 -17.31 24.85
CA LYS A 82 -1.16 -16.78 23.59
C LYS A 82 -1.58 -17.90 22.64
N LEU A 83 -1.32 -19.16 23.00
CA LEU A 83 -1.48 -20.31 22.11
C LEU A 83 -2.91 -20.45 21.58
N LEU A 84 -3.92 -20.20 22.41
CA LEU A 84 -5.34 -20.22 22.01
C LEU A 84 -5.79 -19.03 21.16
N LEU A 85 -5.05 -17.91 21.21
CA LEU A 85 -5.36 -16.71 20.43
C LEU A 85 -4.92 -16.85 18.97
N GLY A 86 -4.15 -17.89 18.64
CA GLY A 86 -3.76 -18.20 17.28
C GLY A 86 -2.46 -17.52 16.84
N GLN A 87 -1.97 -17.91 15.67
CA GLN A 87 -0.65 -17.53 15.17
C GLN A 87 -0.49 -16.01 15.03
N ALA A 88 -1.57 -15.31 14.66
CA ALA A 88 -1.58 -13.87 14.46
C ALA A 88 -1.23 -13.07 15.73
N HIS A 89 -1.49 -13.63 16.91
CA HIS A 89 -1.24 -12.99 18.20
C HIS A 89 0.16 -13.27 18.75
N LEU A 90 0.96 -14.10 18.07
CA LEU A 90 2.35 -14.37 18.43
C LEU A 90 3.33 -13.31 17.94
N GLY A 91 2.86 -12.30 17.18
CA GLY A 91 3.65 -11.12 16.88
C GLY A 91 3.74 -10.75 15.41
N ASP A 92 2.60 -10.54 14.74
CA ASP A 92 2.55 -9.66 13.56
C ASP A 92 1.80 -8.33 13.86
N ALA A 93 1.56 -8.04 15.14
CA ALA A 93 1.08 -6.74 15.58
C ALA A 93 2.27 -5.90 16.07
N GLY A 94 2.84 -5.11 15.16
CA GLY A 94 3.96 -4.21 15.37
C GLY A 94 3.78 -3.08 16.39
N HIS A 95 2.94 -3.23 17.42
CA HIS A 95 2.85 -2.30 18.55
C HIS A 95 2.62 -3.00 19.91
N GLY A 96 2.90 -4.29 20.05
CA GLY A 96 2.68 -5.00 21.32
C GLY A 96 3.68 -6.09 21.62
N GLY A 97 4.74 -5.76 22.36
CA GLY A 97 5.62 -6.74 22.99
C GLY A 97 6.97 -6.19 23.39
N PHE A 98 7.07 -5.54 24.56
CA PHE A 98 8.35 -5.12 25.15
C PHE A 98 9.35 -6.30 25.30
N ASP A 99 8.86 -7.54 25.46
CA ASP A 99 9.69 -8.72 25.71
C ASP A 99 10.44 -9.27 24.48
N ALA A 100 9.91 -9.09 23.26
CA ALA A 100 10.48 -9.74 22.08
C ALA A 100 11.83 -9.13 21.66
N ALA A 101 11.94 -7.79 21.65
CA ALA A 101 13.18 -7.10 21.33
C ALA A 101 14.28 -7.33 22.38
N ALA A 102 13.91 -7.46 23.66
CA ALA A 102 14.84 -7.74 24.75
C ALA A 102 15.51 -9.12 24.59
N ALA A 103 14.76 -10.13 24.15
CA ALA A 103 15.23 -11.51 24.00
C ALA A 103 16.08 -11.79 22.73
N MET A 104 16.15 -10.85 21.77
CA MET A 104 16.97 -11.02 20.56
C MET A 104 18.48 -10.96 20.83
N SER A 105 19.28 -11.74 20.12
CA SER A 105 20.75 -11.58 20.14
C SER A 105 21.19 -10.36 19.32
N GLU A 106 22.41 -9.88 19.59
CA GLU A 106 22.95 -8.68 18.92
C GLU A 106 23.17 -8.88 17.42
N GLU A 107 23.43 -10.12 16.99
CA GLU A 107 23.66 -10.50 15.59
C GLU A 107 22.37 -10.67 14.78
N MET A 108 21.21 -10.66 15.44
CA MET A 108 19.94 -10.87 14.77
C MET A 108 19.61 -9.68 13.87
N GLU A 109 19.33 -9.97 12.59
CA GLU A 109 19.00 -8.94 11.61
C GLU A 109 17.65 -8.30 11.94
N VAL A 110 17.64 -6.97 12.05
CA VAL A 110 16.44 -6.16 12.30
C VAL A 110 15.95 -5.52 11.00
N CYS A 111 16.85 -5.05 10.14
CA CYS A 111 16.52 -4.36 8.90
C CYS A 111 17.16 -5.02 7.67
N GLY A 112 16.48 -6.00 7.06
CA GLY A 112 17.01 -6.69 5.88
C GLY A 112 17.19 -5.82 4.63
N CYS A 113 16.54 -4.65 4.53
CA CYS A 113 16.80 -3.73 3.42
C CYS A 113 18.19 -3.08 3.47
N ASN A 114 18.75 -2.92 4.67
CA ASN A 114 20.02 -2.21 4.90
C ASN A 114 21.03 -3.10 5.65
N GLY A 115 20.70 -4.37 5.92
CA GLY A 115 21.55 -5.32 6.63
C GLY A 115 21.91 -4.90 8.05
N VAL A 116 21.00 -4.24 8.77
CA VAL A 116 21.26 -3.72 10.13
C VAL A 116 20.78 -4.71 11.17
N CYS A 117 21.65 -5.10 12.10
CA CYS A 117 21.34 -6.01 13.19
C CYS A 117 20.94 -5.25 14.46
N LYS A 118 20.41 -5.98 15.46
CA LYS A 118 20.06 -5.39 16.77
C LYS A 118 21.25 -4.66 17.36
N GLY A 119 22.43 -5.25 17.38
CA GLY A 119 23.59 -4.66 18.02
C GLY A 119 24.11 -3.38 17.37
N ASP A 120 23.93 -3.22 16.06
CA ASP A 120 24.22 -1.95 15.39
C ASP A 120 23.31 -0.82 15.93
N ILE A 121 22.04 -1.15 16.18
CA ILE A 121 21.05 -0.21 16.73
C ILE A 121 21.35 0.07 18.21
N THR A 122 21.54 -0.96 19.04
CA THR A 122 21.84 -0.82 20.48
C THR A 122 23.12 -0.01 20.71
N LYS A 123 24.16 -0.27 19.91
CA LYS A 123 25.44 0.45 19.95
C LYS A 123 25.26 1.91 19.54
N ALA A 124 24.53 2.19 18.47
CA ALA A 124 24.26 3.56 18.05
C ALA A 124 23.50 4.35 19.13
N ILE A 125 22.49 3.73 19.75
CA ILE A 125 21.72 4.35 20.84
C ILE A 125 22.62 4.70 22.02
N THR A 126 23.43 3.75 22.49
CA THR A 126 24.26 3.91 23.70
C THR A 126 25.47 4.81 23.49
N GLU A 127 26.18 4.69 22.37
CA GLU A 127 27.40 5.47 22.10
C GLU A 127 27.10 6.89 21.63
N GLN A 128 25.99 7.12 20.92
CA GLN A 128 25.65 8.40 20.32
C GLN A 128 24.50 9.13 21.00
N GLY A 129 23.89 8.52 22.03
CA GLY A 129 22.78 9.11 22.79
C GLY A 129 21.55 9.38 21.93
N LEU A 130 21.07 8.37 21.22
CA LEU A 130 19.90 8.50 20.34
C LEU A 130 18.61 8.24 21.15
N PHE A 131 17.70 9.21 21.19
CA PHE A 131 16.49 9.11 22.02
C PHE A 131 15.21 8.88 21.20
N THR A 132 15.28 9.05 19.87
CA THR A 132 14.11 8.96 18.99
C THR A 132 14.33 7.99 17.83
N LEU A 133 13.23 7.47 17.27
CA LEU A 133 13.26 6.63 16.08
C LEU A 133 13.91 7.35 14.89
N ASP A 134 13.70 8.65 14.76
CA ASP A 134 14.27 9.44 13.67
C ASP A 134 15.80 9.58 13.80
N ASP A 135 16.33 9.64 15.03
CA ASP A 135 17.77 9.61 15.29
C ASP A 135 18.37 8.26 14.89
N VAL A 136 17.72 7.16 15.26
CA VAL A 136 18.14 5.81 14.86
C VAL A 136 18.15 5.67 13.34
N ARG A 137 17.08 6.10 12.66
CA ARG A 137 16.99 6.09 11.19
C ARG A 137 18.11 6.89 10.55
N ALA A 138 18.46 8.05 11.10
CA ALA A 138 19.49 8.92 10.55
C ALA A 138 20.87 8.23 10.61
N GLN A 139 21.19 7.58 11.73
CA GLN A 139 22.51 7.00 12.01
C GLN A 139 22.69 5.60 11.43
N THR A 140 21.75 4.68 11.67
CA THR A 140 21.91 3.26 11.30
C THR A 140 21.25 2.92 9.96
N LYS A 141 20.38 3.80 9.45
CA LYS A 141 19.47 3.52 8.32
C LYS A 141 18.42 2.43 8.60
N ALA A 142 18.37 1.82 9.79
CA ALA A 142 17.26 0.92 10.14
C ALA A 142 15.92 1.68 10.05
N SER A 143 14.85 1.03 9.56
CA SER A 143 13.52 1.62 9.32
C SER A 143 13.46 2.73 8.24
N ALA A 144 14.59 3.21 7.71
CA ALA A 144 14.61 4.35 6.78
C ALA A 144 14.23 4.03 5.32
N SER A 145 14.31 2.76 4.91
CA SER A 145 14.07 2.36 3.50
C SER A 145 12.63 1.90 3.27
N CYS A 146 12.26 0.73 3.78
CA CYS A 146 10.95 0.13 3.58
C CYS A 146 10.02 0.39 4.79
N GLY A 147 10.58 0.52 5.99
CA GLY A 147 9.85 0.75 7.23
C GLY A 147 9.23 -0.51 7.85
N SER A 148 9.46 -1.72 7.30
CA SER A 148 8.94 -2.99 7.84
C SER A 148 9.30 -3.22 9.29
N CYS A 149 10.53 -2.87 9.65
CA CYS A 149 11.10 -3.09 10.97
C CYS A 149 10.82 -1.94 11.93
N THR A 150 10.02 -0.93 11.58
CA THR A 150 9.80 0.26 12.42
C THR A 150 9.38 -0.08 13.84
N GLY A 151 8.33 -0.90 14.01
CA GLY A 151 7.88 -1.30 15.34
C GLY A 151 8.93 -2.09 16.12
N LEU A 152 9.76 -2.88 15.44
CA LEU A 152 10.87 -3.60 16.07
C LEU A 152 12.00 -2.67 16.50
N VAL A 153 12.34 -1.67 15.67
CA VAL A 153 13.31 -0.62 16.02
C VAL A 153 12.80 0.21 17.20
N GLU A 154 11.52 0.55 17.25
CA GLU A 154 10.90 1.23 18.39
C GLU A 154 10.96 0.40 19.67
N GLN A 155 10.71 -0.91 19.58
CA GLN A 155 10.86 -1.82 20.73
C GLN A 155 12.31 -1.91 21.20
N ILE A 156 13.29 -2.00 20.29
CA ILE A 156 14.73 -2.01 20.63
C ILE A 156 15.12 -0.68 21.28
N LEU A 157 14.65 0.45 20.72
CA LEU A 157 14.90 1.77 21.27
C LEU A 157 14.33 1.91 22.69
N ALA A 158 13.08 1.50 22.88
CA ALA A 158 12.43 1.49 24.19
C ALA A 158 13.09 0.52 25.18
N SER A 159 13.54 -0.66 24.75
CA SER A 159 14.24 -1.61 25.61
C SER A 159 15.64 -1.14 25.99
N THR A 160 16.31 -0.38 25.10
CA THR A 160 17.67 0.13 25.33
C THR A 160 17.67 1.36 26.24
N LEU A 161 16.69 2.25 26.07
CA LEU A 161 16.58 3.50 26.85
C LEU A 161 15.74 3.36 28.12
N GLY A 162 14.89 2.33 28.23
CA GLY A 162 13.97 2.17 29.34
C GLY A 162 13.00 3.37 29.46
N GLY A 163 12.98 4.00 30.64
CA GLY A 163 12.10 5.15 30.94
C GLY A 163 12.52 6.47 30.27
N ASP A 164 13.73 6.55 29.71
CA ASP A 164 14.22 7.73 28.98
C ASP A 164 13.77 7.75 27.51
N TYR A 165 12.97 6.76 27.10
CA TYR A 165 12.33 6.76 25.79
C TYR A 165 11.28 7.87 25.72
N SER A 166 11.54 8.86 24.85
CA SER A 166 10.53 9.84 24.47
C SER A 166 9.63 9.25 23.38
N ALA A 167 8.44 8.80 23.77
CA ALA A 167 7.42 8.38 22.82
C ALA A 167 7.16 9.50 21.80
N THR A 168 7.00 9.11 20.54
CA THR A 168 6.70 10.06 19.46
C THR A 168 5.47 10.89 19.85
N PRO A 169 5.52 12.24 19.80
CA PRO A 169 4.37 13.09 20.10
C PRO A 169 3.15 12.67 19.27
N GLN A 170 1.95 12.65 19.89
CA GLN A 170 0.69 12.32 19.19
C GLN A 170 0.42 13.27 18.02
N GLU A 171 0.88 14.52 18.12
CA GLU A 171 0.78 15.52 17.07
C GLU A 171 2.20 15.90 16.61
N LYS A 172 2.61 15.35 15.47
CA LYS A 172 3.92 15.60 14.86
C LYS A 172 3.81 16.74 13.86
N PRO A 173 4.71 17.75 13.91
CA PRO A 173 4.78 18.76 12.86
C PRO A 173 5.08 18.10 11.52
N LEU A 174 4.60 18.71 10.43
CA LEU A 174 4.76 18.19 9.07
C LEU A 174 6.23 17.92 8.72
N CYS A 175 7.14 18.81 9.16
CA CYS A 175 8.57 18.61 9.14
C CYS A 175 9.27 19.64 10.06
N LYS A 176 10.60 19.59 10.15
CA LYS A 176 11.41 20.52 10.97
C LYS A 176 11.25 22.01 10.60
N CYS A 177 10.74 22.31 9.41
CA CYS A 177 10.56 23.69 8.94
C CYS A 177 9.34 24.39 9.55
N THR A 178 8.48 23.69 10.30
CA THR A 178 7.23 24.22 10.86
C THR A 178 6.91 23.58 12.21
N ASP A 179 6.02 24.20 12.98
CA ASP A 179 5.39 23.58 14.15
C ASP A 179 4.00 23.01 13.84
N TYR A 180 3.45 23.34 12.66
CA TYR A 180 2.12 22.92 12.28
C TYR A 180 2.10 21.47 11.77
N THR A 181 1.08 20.73 12.18
CA THR A 181 0.76 19.38 11.73
C THR A 181 0.25 19.37 10.28
N HIS A 182 0.17 18.19 9.66
CA HIS A 182 -0.46 18.05 8.35
C HIS A 182 -1.92 18.54 8.35
N ASP A 183 -2.69 18.26 9.41
CA ASP A 183 -4.11 18.61 9.48
C ASP A 183 -4.31 20.13 9.61
N GLU A 184 -3.50 20.80 10.43
CA GLU A 184 -3.53 22.26 10.58
C GLU A 184 -3.16 22.97 9.27
N VAL A 185 -2.12 22.50 8.58
CA VAL A 185 -1.73 23.05 7.27
C VAL A 185 -2.86 22.89 6.25
N ARG A 186 -3.46 21.69 6.14
CA ARG A 186 -4.59 21.44 5.22
C ARG A 186 -5.82 22.26 5.58
N LYS A 187 -6.08 22.47 6.87
CA LYS A 187 -7.17 23.32 7.35
C LYS A 187 -6.93 24.78 6.95
N SER A 188 -5.73 25.32 7.20
CA SER A 188 -5.43 26.71 6.85
C SER A 188 -5.51 26.98 5.35
N ILE A 189 -5.04 26.03 4.51
CA ILE A 189 -5.11 26.13 3.04
C ILE A 189 -6.56 26.34 2.58
N ARG A 190 -7.49 25.62 3.20
CA ARG A 190 -8.93 25.71 2.89
C ARG A 190 -9.56 26.99 3.43
N GLU A 191 -9.38 27.27 4.72
CA GLU A 191 -10.03 28.38 5.41
C GLU A 191 -9.54 29.75 4.93
N ASN A 192 -8.26 29.85 4.56
CA ASN A 192 -7.63 31.10 4.12
C ASN A 192 -7.42 31.17 2.59
N GLN A 193 -7.97 30.22 1.84
CA GLN A 193 -7.90 30.18 0.36
C GLN A 193 -6.47 30.33 -0.19
N LEU A 194 -5.51 29.63 0.41
CA LEU A 194 -4.10 29.68 -0.02
C LEU A 194 -3.91 28.81 -1.27
N THR A 195 -3.34 29.37 -2.34
CA THR A 195 -3.30 28.72 -3.67
C THR A 195 -1.91 28.38 -4.18
N ASN A 196 -0.84 28.76 -3.47
CA ASN A 196 0.53 28.44 -3.85
C ASN A 196 1.44 28.20 -2.63
N ILE A 197 2.57 27.54 -2.84
CA ILE A 197 3.49 27.10 -1.77
C ILE A 197 4.00 28.29 -0.95
N SER A 198 4.38 29.38 -1.62
CA SER A 198 4.90 30.59 -0.96
C SER A 198 3.87 31.22 -0.04
N ALA A 199 2.60 31.30 -0.46
CA ALA A 199 1.52 31.80 0.37
C ALA A 199 1.30 30.95 1.64
N VAL A 200 1.40 29.63 1.53
CA VAL A 200 1.29 28.73 2.69
C VAL A 200 2.48 28.88 3.65
N MET A 201 3.69 28.91 3.11
CA MET A 201 4.90 29.08 3.92
C MET A 201 4.93 30.44 4.62
N HIS A 202 4.55 31.51 3.93
CA HIS A 202 4.49 32.85 4.53
C HIS A 202 3.44 32.94 5.63
N PHE A 203 2.23 32.41 5.37
CA PHE A 203 1.12 32.43 6.34
C PHE A 203 1.47 31.72 7.66
N HIS A 204 2.25 30.64 7.58
CA HIS A 204 2.66 29.83 8.73
C HIS A 204 4.06 30.14 9.25
N GLU A 205 4.67 31.24 8.80
CA GLU A 205 6.02 31.65 9.21
C GLU A 205 7.05 30.51 9.11
N TRP A 206 7.06 29.82 7.96
CA TRP A 206 7.95 28.68 7.73
C TRP A 206 9.40 29.07 7.96
N ARG A 207 10.13 28.26 8.74
CA ARG A 207 11.52 28.56 9.15
C ARG A 207 12.51 28.59 7.99
N SER A 208 12.16 27.94 6.88
CA SER A 208 12.99 27.84 5.68
C SER A 208 12.18 28.35 4.51
N GLU A 209 12.71 29.38 3.84
CA GLU A 209 12.05 30.08 2.73
C GLU A 209 11.77 29.15 1.54
N ASP A 210 12.70 28.24 1.24
CA ASP A 210 12.54 27.25 0.18
C ASP A 210 11.85 25.95 0.65
N GLY A 211 11.66 25.78 1.95
CA GLY A 211 11.24 24.50 2.54
C GLY A 211 12.27 23.39 2.34
N CYS A 212 11.80 22.14 2.45
CA CYS A 212 12.64 20.95 2.39
C CYS A 212 11.97 19.81 1.60
N HIS A 213 12.71 18.71 1.41
CA HIS A 213 12.25 17.52 0.68
C HIS A 213 11.00 16.85 1.26
N ALA A 214 10.60 17.17 2.50
CA ALA A 214 9.38 16.65 3.11
C ALA A 214 8.17 17.59 2.90
N CYS A 215 8.35 18.90 3.13
CA CYS A 215 7.23 19.84 3.07
C CYS A 215 6.90 20.31 1.65
N ARG A 216 7.89 20.53 0.77
CA ARG A 216 7.61 21.00 -0.58
C ARG A 216 6.65 20.06 -1.35
N PRO A 217 6.90 18.74 -1.41
CA PRO A 217 5.98 17.85 -2.11
C PRO A 217 4.59 17.77 -1.43
N ALA A 218 4.56 17.79 -0.09
CA ALA A 218 3.31 17.76 0.66
C ALA A 218 2.45 19.00 0.42
N LEU A 219 3.06 20.18 0.45
CA LEU A 219 2.39 21.45 0.17
C LEU A 219 1.88 21.51 -1.27
N ASN A 220 2.72 21.12 -2.25
CA ASN A 220 2.30 21.02 -3.64
C ASN A 220 1.05 20.12 -3.78
N TYR A 221 1.09 18.93 -3.19
CA TYR A 221 -0.03 18.00 -3.21
C TYR A 221 -1.29 18.56 -2.52
N TYR A 222 -1.16 19.17 -1.34
CA TYR A 222 -2.30 19.74 -0.61
C TYR A 222 -2.95 20.89 -1.36
N LEU A 223 -2.17 21.70 -2.06
CA LEU A 223 -2.70 22.78 -2.89
C LEU A 223 -3.46 22.24 -4.10
N ILE A 224 -2.85 21.37 -4.91
CA ILE A 224 -3.50 20.85 -6.14
C ILE A 224 -4.69 19.92 -5.86
N SER A 225 -4.71 19.25 -4.70
CA SER A 225 -5.85 18.41 -4.30
C SER A 225 -7.02 19.25 -3.75
N THR A 226 -6.74 20.42 -3.17
CA THR A 226 -7.75 21.32 -2.60
C THR A 226 -8.32 22.28 -3.65
N TRP A 227 -7.44 22.85 -4.47
CA TRP A 227 -7.74 23.91 -5.43
C TRP A 227 -7.30 23.53 -6.85
N PRO A 228 -7.84 22.45 -7.45
CA PRO A 228 -7.35 21.92 -8.72
C PRO A 228 -7.43 22.89 -9.90
N GLU A 229 -8.28 23.91 -9.83
CA GLU A 229 -8.43 24.93 -10.89
C GLU A 229 -7.57 26.19 -10.64
N GLN A 230 -7.14 26.44 -9.41
CA GLN A 230 -6.45 27.67 -9.00
C GLN A 230 -4.98 27.43 -8.65
N ALA A 231 -4.65 26.29 -8.04
CA ALA A 231 -3.29 25.92 -7.71
C ALA A 231 -2.56 25.39 -8.94
N LYS A 232 -1.35 25.91 -9.18
CA LYS A 232 -0.45 25.41 -10.23
C LYS A 232 0.44 24.32 -9.64
N ASP A 233 0.53 23.19 -10.33
CA ASP A 233 1.43 22.09 -9.97
C ASP A 233 2.90 22.54 -10.09
N ASP A 234 3.64 22.51 -8.98
CA ASP A 234 5.07 22.76 -8.94
C ASP A 234 5.85 21.46 -9.19
N TYR A 235 6.19 21.20 -10.46
CA TYR A 235 6.95 20.02 -10.88
C TYR A 235 8.31 19.90 -10.18
N ALA A 236 8.94 21.01 -9.79
CA ALA A 236 10.21 20.98 -9.06
C ALA A 236 10.05 20.42 -7.64
N SER A 237 8.85 20.53 -7.06
CA SER A 237 8.51 19.95 -5.76
C SER A 237 8.16 18.45 -5.83
N ARG A 238 8.10 17.84 -7.01
CA ARG A 238 7.85 16.40 -7.17
C ARG A 238 9.15 15.59 -7.10
N TYR A 239 9.04 14.35 -6.65
CA TYR A 239 10.15 13.40 -6.76
C TYR A 239 10.51 13.18 -8.23
N ILE A 240 11.79 12.85 -8.50
CA ILE A 240 12.28 12.67 -9.88
C ILE A 240 11.39 11.74 -10.71
N ASN A 241 10.95 10.62 -10.14
CA ASN A 241 10.11 9.64 -10.82
C ASN A 241 8.73 10.18 -11.22
N GLU A 242 8.25 11.18 -10.51
CA GLU A 242 6.99 11.87 -10.78
C GLU A 242 7.18 13.01 -11.77
N ARG A 243 8.33 13.70 -11.70
CA ARG A 243 8.66 14.82 -12.57
C ARG A 243 8.93 14.38 -14.02
N VAL A 244 9.61 13.26 -14.20
CA VAL A 244 9.93 12.72 -15.54
C VAL A 244 9.08 11.50 -15.90
N HIS A 245 8.09 11.13 -15.08
CA HIS A 245 7.19 10.00 -15.32
C HIS A 245 7.88 8.68 -15.73
N ALA A 246 9.12 8.50 -15.29
CA ALA A 246 9.98 7.36 -15.52
C ALA A 246 10.76 7.10 -14.24
N ASN A 247 11.07 5.84 -13.92
CA ASN A 247 11.65 5.49 -12.62
C ASN A 247 13.16 5.36 -12.69
N ILE A 248 13.89 6.09 -11.86
CA ILE A 248 15.34 5.96 -11.77
C ILE A 248 15.73 4.57 -11.23
N GLN A 249 16.70 3.95 -11.89
CA GLN A 249 17.27 2.64 -11.58
C GLN A 249 18.60 2.79 -10.82
N LYS A 250 19.11 1.67 -10.30
CA LYS A 250 20.35 1.66 -9.48
C LYS A 250 21.58 2.18 -10.22
N ASP A 251 21.63 2.00 -11.53
CA ASP A 251 22.70 2.44 -12.42
C ASP A 251 22.50 3.87 -12.96
N GLY A 252 21.47 4.58 -12.49
CA GLY A 252 21.12 5.92 -12.95
C GLY A 252 20.31 5.97 -14.25
N THR A 253 20.05 4.83 -14.88
CA THR A 253 19.12 4.73 -16.01
C THR A 253 17.66 4.82 -15.54
N TYR A 254 16.72 4.80 -16.46
CA TYR A 254 15.30 4.96 -16.21
C TYR A 254 14.51 3.77 -16.73
N SER A 255 13.35 3.55 -16.12
CA SER A 255 12.33 2.63 -16.61
C SER A 255 11.10 3.38 -17.11
N VAL A 256 10.62 2.99 -18.30
CA VAL A 256 9.50 3.60 -19.00
C VAL A 256 8.38 2.57 -19.12
N ILE A 257 7.19 2.93 -18.66
CA ILE A 257 6.00 2.06 -18.68
C ILE A 257 4.86 2.81 -19.36
N PRO A 258 4.58 2.54 -20.65
CA PRO A 258 3.41 3.11 -21.31
C PRO A 258 2.12 2.57 -20.67
N ARG A 259 1.03 3.31 -20.84
CA ARG A 259 -0.29 2.89 -20.33
C ARG A 259 -0.86 1.77 -21.20
N ILE A 260 -1.36 0.73 -20.55
CA ILE A 260 -2.11 -0.36 -21.17
C ILE A 260 -3.39 -0.52 -20.36
N TRP A 261 -4.52 -0.06 -20.93
CA TRP A 261 -5.78 0.10 -20.21
C TRP A 261 -6.34 -1.25 -19.77
N GLY A 262 -6.50 -1.44 -18.45
CA GLY A 262 -6.97 -2.69 -17.86
C GLY A 262 -6.11 -3.92 -18.19
N GLY A 263 -4.88 -3.72 -18.70
CA GLY A 263 -4.02 -4.77 -19.23
C GLY A 263 -4.39 -5.31 -20.61
N VAL A 264 -5.24 -4.60 -21.36
CA VAL A 264 -5.66 -4.96 -22.73
C VAL A 264 -4.87 -4.13 -23.75
N THR A 265 -4.30 -4.80 -24.75
CA THR A 265 -3.46 -4.17 -25.78
C THR A 265 -3.74 -4.74 -27.17
N THR A 266 -3.27 -4.04 -28.20
CA THR A 266 -3.36 -4.46 -29.61
C THR A 266 -2.01 -4.93 -30.16
N ALA A 267 -2.04 -5.61 -31.32
CA ALA A 267 -0.81 -5.99 -32.01
C ALA A 267 0.01 -4.78 -32.48
N ASP A 268 -0.64 -3.65 -32.81
CA ASP A 268 0.04 -2.43 -33.21
C ASP A 268 0.74 -1.74 -32.04
N GLU A 269 0.09 -1.63 -30.88
CA GLU A 269 0.73 -1.12 -29.66
C GLU A 269 1.91 -2.00 -29.23
N LEU A 270 1.77 -3.33 -29.33
CA LEU A 270 2.88 -4.26 -29.06
C LEU A 270 4.04 -4.08 -30.04
N ARG A 271 3.74 -3.82 -31.32
CA ARG A 271 4.77 -3.46 -32.32
C ARG A 271 5.44 -2.14 -31.96
N THR A 272 4.70 -1.09 -31.59
CA THR A 272 5.27 0.18 -31.14
C THR A 272 6.24 -0.04 -29.97
N ILE A 273 5.86 -0.82 -28.95
CA ILE A 273 6.75 -1.12 -27.82
C ILE A 273 8.00 -1.87 -28.28
N ALA A 274 7.86 -2.84 -29.19
CA ALA A 274 8.99 -3.58 -29.73
C ALA A 274 9.93 -2.69 -30.55
N ASP A 275 9.39 -1.83 -31.42
CA ASP A 275 10.16 -0.90 -32.24
C ASP A 275 10.94 0.10 -31.39
N VAL A 276 10.32 0.62 -30.30
CA VAL A 276 10.99 1.46 -29.31
C VAL A 276 12.08 0.67 -28.58
N ALA A 277 11.81 -0.56 -28.17
CA ALA A 277 12.80 -1.40 -27.51
C ALA A 277 14.04 -1.63 -28.40
N ASP A 278 13.85 -1.92 -29.68
CA ASP A 278 14.94 -2.11 -30.65
C ASP A 278 15.68 -0.80 -30.93
N LYS A 279 14.95 0.29 -31.21
CA LYS A 279 15.53 1.60 -31.58
C LYS A 279 16.46 2.16 -30.50
N TYR A 280 16.06 2.05 -29.23
CA TYR A 280 16.84 2.54 -28.09
C TYR A 280 17.69 1.46 -27.42
N ALA A 281 17.80 0.28 -28.05
CA ALA A 281 18.55 -0.87 -27.55
C ALA A 281 18.24 -1.20 -26.08
N VAL A 282 16.95 -1.22 -25.73
CA VAL A 282 16.45 -1.45 -24.37
C VAL A 282 16.96 -2.79 -23.84
N PRO A 283 17.79 -2.80 -22.79
CA PRO A 283 18.39 -4.04 -22.29
C PRO A 283 17.38 -5.06 -21.74
N THR A 284 16.24 -4.61 -21.22
CA THR A 284 15.26 -5.50 -20.60
C THR A 284 13.83 -5.01 -20.80
N VAL A 285 12.99 -5.89 -21.33
CA VAL A 285 11.53 -5.69 -21.49
C VAL A 285 10.81 -6.65 -20.55
N LYS A 286 10.05 -6.13 -19.57
CA LYS A 286 9.46 -6.93 -18.49
C LYS A 286 7.95 -6.74 -18.35
N ILE A 287 7.20 -7.86 -18.32
CA ILE A 287 5.79 -7.84 -17.91
C ILE A 287 5.69 -7.61 -16.40
N THR A 288 4.92 -6.61 -15.99
CA THR A 288 4.72 -6.21 -14.59
C THR A 288 3.52 -6.90 -13.96
N GLY A 289 3.48 -6.95 -12.63
CA GLY A 289 2.32 -7.48 -11.89
C GLY A 289 1.03 -6.66 -12.03
N GLY A 290 1.09 -5.47 -12.64
CA GLY A 290 -0.06 -4.63 -12.99
C GLY A 290 -0.49 -4.77 -14.45
N GLN A 291 -0.14 -5.88 -15.12
CA GLN A 291 -0.50 -6.17 -16.52
C GLN A 291 -0.01 -5.11 -17.52
N ARG A 292 1.22 -4.63 -17.32
CA ARG A 292 1.88 -3.66 -18.21
C ARG A 292 3.27 -4.11 -18.61
N ILE A 293 3.88 -3.45 -19.59
CA ILE A 293 5.22 -3.74 -20.08
C ILE A 293 6.17 -2.62 -19.65
N ASP A 294 7.30 -3.00 -19.06
CA ASP A 294 8.34 -2.10 -18.53
C ASP A 294 9.59 -2.17 -19.40
N LEU A 295 10.06 -1.01 -19.86
CA LEU A 295 11.28 -0.83 -20.65
C LEU A 295 12.39 -0.31 -19.73
N LEU A 296 13.33 -1.17 -19.37
CA LEU A 296 14.36 -0.92 -18.35
C LEU A 296 15.72 -0.67 -18.99
N GLY A 297 16.41 0.39 -18.55
CA GLY A 297 17.75 0.74 -19.01
C GLY A 297 17.82 1.94 -19.95
N ILE A 298 16.77 2.77 -19.98
CA ILE A 298 16.71 3.97 -20.81
C ILE A 298 17.56 5.08 -20.20
N LYS A 299 18.41 5.75 -20.98
CA LYS A 299 19.16 6.91 -20.48
C LYS A 299 18.26 8.11 -20.29
N LYS A 300 18.65 9.04 -19.41
CA LYS A 300 17.80 10.20 -19.07
C LYS A 300 17.57 11.07 -20.30
N GLU A 301 18.62 11.32 -21.07
CA GLU A 301 18.63 12.13 -22.29
C GLU A 301 17.75 11.55 -23.40
N ASP A 302 17.51 10.24 -23.40
CA ASP A 302 16.68 9.55 -24.40
C ASP A 302 15.18 9.60 -24.05
N LEU A 303 14.81 9.98 -22.81
CA LEU A 303 13.43 9.97 -22.36
C LEU A 303 12.47 10.76 -23.28
N PRO A 304 12.78 12.01 -23.71
CA PRO A 304 11.89 12.73 -24.61
C PRO A 304 11.63 12.00 -25.93
N ALA A 305 12.67 11.44 -26.55
CA ALA A 305 12.57 10.74 -27.82
C ALA A 305 11.81 9.40 -27.70
N VAL A 306 12.06 8.65 -26.62
CA VAL A 306 11.33 7.42 -26.29
C VAL A 306 9.84 7.69 -26.15
N TRP A 307 9.47 8.74 -25.40
CA TRP A 307 8.06 9.10 -25.22
C TRP A 307 7.42 9.66 -26.50
N ASP A 308 8.15 10.39 -27.33
CA ASP A 308 7.66 10.84 -28.64
C ASP A 308 7.29 9.65 -29.55
N ASP A 309 8.14 8.63 -29.62
CA ASP A 309 7.86 7.42 -30.41
C ASP A 309 6.67 6.62 -29.84
N LEU A 310 6.56 6.49 -28.52
CA LEU A 310 5.42 5.85 -27.86
C LEU A 310 4.11 6.63 -28.12
N ASN A 311 4.16 7.96 -28.05
CA ASN A 311 3.02 8.83 -28.32
C ASN A 311 2.54 8.74 -29.77
N LYS A 312 3.46 8.61 -30.75
CA LYS A 312 3.11 8.35 -32.15
C LYS A 312 2.38 7.02 -32.35
N GLY A 313 2.67 6.02 -31.52
CA GLY A 313 1.90 4.76 -31.46
C GLY A 313 0.63 4.85 -30.62
N GLY A 314 0.24 6.04 -30.13
CA GLY A 314 -0.97 6.26 -29.34
C GLY A 314 -0.83 5.90 -27.85
N MET A 315 0.38 5.66 -27.35
CA MET A 315 0.62 5.22 -25.98
C MET A 315 1.10 6.36 -25.07
N ILE A 316 0.27 6.71 -24.09
CA ILE A 316 0.59 7.76 -23.10
C ILE A 316 1.32 7.22 -21.87
N SER A 317 1.77 8.10 -20.97
CA SER A 317 2.42 7.66 -19.72
C SER A 317 1.55 6.81 -18.80
N GLY A 318 2.10 5.67 -18.38
CA GLY A 318 1.49 4.79 -17.38
C GLY A 318 1.56 5.31 -15.95
N HIS A 319 2.26 6.43 -15.67
CA HIS A 319 2.42 6.99 -14.32
C HIS A 319 2.83 5.95 -13.26
N ALA A 320 3.64 4.98 -13.66
CA ALA A 320 3.80 3.73 -12.90
C ALA A 320 4.41 3.90 -11.50
N TYR A 321 5.04 5.04 -11.23
CA TYR A 321 5.71 5.34 -9.97
C TYR A 321 5.16 6.57 -9.25
N ALA A 322 4.10 7.18 -9.79
CA ALA A 322 3.48 8.35 -9.21
C ALA A 322 2.91 8.11 -7.80
N LYS A 323 2.81 9.18 -6.99
CA LYS A 323 1.85 9.27 -5.88
C LYS A 323 0.49 9.62 -6.49
N GLY A 324 -0.10 8.61 -7.11
CA GLY A 324 -1.30 8.72 -7.93
C GLY A 324 -1.82 7.35 -8.31
N LEU A 325 -2.81 7.31 -9.20
CA LEU A 325 -3.23 6.05 -9.80
C LEU A 325 -2.07 5.42 -10.58
N ARG A 326 -1.70 4.20 -10.19
CA ARG A 326 -0.67 3.44 -10.89
C ARG A 326 -1.25 2.47 -11.91
N THR A 327 -2.20 1.62 -11.52
CA THR A 327 -2.69 0.52 -12.36
C THR A 327 -4.10 0.11 -11.95
N VAL A 328 -4.88 -0.33 -12.94
CA VAL A 328 -6.10 -1.08 -12.74
C VAL A 328 -5.89 -2.49 -13.30
N LYS A 329 -5.79 -3.47 -12.41
CA LYS A 329 -5.60 -4.89 -12.80
C LYS A 329 -6.95 -5.55 -13.00
N THR A 330 -7.13 -6.30 -14.09
CA THR A 330 -8.38 -7.00 -14.39
C THR A 330 -8.15 -8.50 -14.54
N CYS A 331 -9.21 -9.30 -14.45
CA CYS A 331 -9.19 -10.63 -15.05
C CYS A 331 -10.04 -10.64 -16.32
N VAL A 332 -9.98 -11.74 -17.08
CA VAL A 332 -10.65 -11.86 -18.39
C VAL A 332 -12.19 -11.87 -18.32
N GLY A 333 -12.77 -11.85 -17.12
CA GLY A 333 -14.21 -11.63 -16.90
C GLY A 333 -15.15 -12.66 -17.56
N GLN A 334 -16.43 -12.29 -17.62
CA GLN A 334 -17.50 -13.06 -18.28
C GLN A 334 -17.28 -13.19 -19.79
N GLU A 335 -16.47 -12.32 -20.38
CA GLU A 335 -16.14 -12.32 -21.80
C GLU A 335 -15.45 -13.61 -22.23
N TRP A 336 -14.60 -14.18 -21.37
CA TRP A 336 -13.78 -15.35 -21.71
C TRP A 336 -13.79 -16.46 -20.65
N CYS A 337 -13.91 -16.12 -19.36
CA CYS A 337 -13.84 -17.11 -18.31
C CYS A 337 -15.21 -17.77 -18.10
N ARG A 338 -15.25 -19.12 -18.12
CA ARG A 338 -16.47 -19.89 -17.80
C ARG A 338 -17.07 -19.63 -16.41
N PHE A 339 -16.35 -18.94 -15.54
CA PHE A 339 -16.78 -18.58 -14.18
C PHE A 339 -16.99 -17.07 -14.00
N GLY A 340 -16.73 -16.26 -15.04
CA GLY A 340 -16.94 -14.83 -14.97
C GLY A 340 -18.44 -14.53 -14.85
N THR A 341 -18.80 -13.76 -13.82
CA THR A 341 -20.18 -13.32 -13.55
C THR A 341 -20.46 -11.96 -14.18
N GLN A 342 -19.45 -11.11 -14.30
CA GLN A 342 -19.54 -9.78 -14.89
C GLN A 342 -18.33 -9.46 -15.79
N ARG A 343 -18.48 -8.42 -16.62
CA ARG A 343 -17.48 -7.91 -17.57
C ARG A 343 -16.37 -7.10 -16.91
N SER A 344 -15.40 -7.79 -16.30
CA SER A 344 -14.38 -7.12 -15.48
C SER A 344 -13.34 -6.32 -16.28
N MET A 345 -13.08 -6.68 -17.54
CA MET A 345 -12.13 -5.93 -18.36
C MET A 345 -12.70 -4.56 -18.71
N ASP A 346 -13.95 -4.50 -19.19
CA ASP A 346 -14.62 -3.25 -19.53
C ASP A 346 -14.73 -2.34 -18.29
N MET A 347 -15.22 -2.86 -17.16
CA MET A 347 -15.31 -2.10 -15.92
C MET A 347 -13.94 -1.60 -15.44
N GLY A 348 -12.89 -2.42 -15.57
CA GLY A 348 -11.52 -2.00 -15.21
C GLY A 348 -10.98 -0.90 -16.12
N ILE A 349 -11.21 -0.99 -17.42
CA ILE A 349 -10.84 0.05 -18.39
C ILE A 349 -11.58 1.36 -18.09
N ASP A 350 -12.88 1.28 -17.82
CA ASP A 350 -13.69 2.45 -17.47
C ASP A 350 -13.21 3.13 -16.18
N LEU A 351 -12.91 2.34 -15.14
CA LEU A 351 -12.31 2.88 -13.91
C LEU A 351 -10.95 3.52 -14.19
N GLU A 352 -10.09 2.90 -15.00
CA GLU A 352 -8.80 3.49 -15.33
C GLU A 352 -8.97 4.81 -16.09
N LYS A 353 -9.88 4.88 -17.08
CA LYS A 353 -10.14 6.09 -17.87
C LYS A 353 -10.70 7.25 -17.04
N ILE A 354 -11.50 6.99 -16.01
CA ILE A 354 -11.98 8.09 -15.15
C ILE A 354 -10.99 8.46 -14.04
N THR A 355 -9.97 7.65 -13.77
CA THR A 355 -9.03 7.85 -12.64
C THR A 355 -7.58 8.08 -13.05
N TRP A 356 -7.18 7.87 -14.32
CA TRP A 356 -5.80 8.14 -14.74
C TRP A 356 -5.45 9.62 -14.54
N GLY A 357 -4.16 9.94 -14.40
CA GLY A 357 -3.70 11.30 -14.07
C GLY A 357 -3.99 11.74 -12.64
N SER A 358 -4.84 11.05 -11.88
CA SER A 358 -5.17 11.41 -10.50
C SER A 358 -3.94 11.40 -9.58
N TRP A 359 -3.66 12.55 -8.97
CA TRP A 359 -2.74 12.66 -7.84
C TRP A 359 -3.43 12.28 -6.53
N THR A 360 -2.75 11.46 -5.74
CA THR A 360 -3.20 10.96 -4.44
C THR A 360 -2.07 11.09 -3.42
N PRO A 361 -2.35 11.06 -2.09
CA PRO A 361 -1.32 11.27 -1.07
C PRO A 361 -0.18 10.26 -1.18
N HIS A 362 -0.50 9.03 -1.60
CA HIS A 362 0.46 8.01 -1.98
C HIS A 362 -0.05 7.20 -3.18
N LYS A 363 0.78 6.32 -3.76
CA LYS A 363 0.39 5.32 -4.78
C LYS A 363 -0.98 4.68 -4.50
N PHE A 364 -1.81 4.63 -5.53
CA PHE A 364 -3.15 4.05 -5.51
C PHE A 364 -3.28 2.98 -6.60
N LYS A 365 -3.85 1.83 -6.25
CA LYS A 365 -4.09 0.71 -7.18
C LYS A 365 -5.55 0.30 -7.11
N ILE A 366 -6.09 -0.04 -8.27
CA ILE A 366 -7.43 -0.62 -8.39
C ILE A 366 -7.28 -2.03 -8.96
N ALA A 367 -8.21 -2.92 -8.62
CA ALA A 367 -8.39 -4.12 -9.42
C ALA A 367 -9.85 -4.53 -9.50
N VAL A 368 -10.21 -5.14 -10.63
CA VAL A 368 -11.56 -5.61 -10.94
C VAL A 368 -11.50 -7.10 -11.26
N SER A 369 -12.10 -7.90 -10.38
CA SER A 369 -12.24 -9.35 -10.54
C SER A 369 -13.66 -9.67 -10.99
N GLY A 370 -13.81 -10.33 -12.14
CA GLY A 370 -15.10 -10.71 -12.70
C GLY A 370 -15.80 -11.88 -12.01
N CYS A 371 -15.30 -12.37 -10.87
CA CYS A 371 -16.00 -13.33 -9.99
C CYS A 371 -15.30 -13.41 -8.62
N PRO A 372 -15.88 -14.10 -7.61
CA PRO A 372 -15.30 -14.24 -6.26
C PRO A 372 -13.95 -14.99 -6.20
N ARG A 373 -13.52 -15.64 -7.29
CA ARG A 373 -12.19 -16.28 -7.37
C ARG A 373 -11.04 -15.29 -7.40
N ASN A 374 -11.35 -14.03 -7.65
CA ASN A 374 -10.45 -12.91 -7.37
C ASN A 374 -9.09 -12.96 -8.10
N CYS A 375 -9.06 -13.39 -9.37
CA CYS A 375 -7.81 -13.51 -10.14
C CYS A 375 -7.08 -12.15 -10.34
N ALA A 376 -7.76 -11.01 -10.19
CA ALA A 376 -7.13 -9.70 -10.23
C ALA A 376 -6.52 -9.27 -8.88
N GLU A 377 -6.67 -10.08 -7.81
CA GLU A 377 -6.22 -9.80 -6.44
C GLU A 377 -6.80 -8.48 -5.89
N ALA A 378 -8.11 -8.26 -6.10
CA ALA A 378 -8.81 -7.04 -5.71
C ALA A 378 -8.77 -6.76 -4.20
N THR A 379 -8.76 -7.83 -3.40
CA THR A 379 -8.75 -7.78 -1.92
C THR A 379 -7.43 -7.35 -1.29
N ILE A 380 -6.43 -6.95 -2.08
CA ILE A 380 -5.15 -6.37 -1.61
C ILE A 380 -4.80 -5.06 -2.34
N LYS A 381 -5.76 -4.46 -3.04
CA LYS A 381 -5.60 -3.15 -3.69
C LYS A 381 -6.26 -2.04 -2.85
N ASP A 382 -5.86 -0.80 -3.09
CA ASP A 382 -6.39 0.36 -2.37
C ASP A 382 -7.91 0.49 -2.56
N PHE A 383 -8.41 0.17 -3.77
CA PHE A 383 -9.83 -0.05 -4.08
C PHE A 383 -10.01 -1.32 -4.90
N GLY A 384 -10.78 -2.27 -4.40
CA GLY A 384 -11.05 -3.56 -5.03
C GLY A 384 -12.51 -3.68 -5.46
N VAL A 385 -12.73 -4.24 -6.65
CA VAL A 385 -14.06 -4.56 -7.17
C VAL A 385 -14.12 -6.06 -7.42
N VAL A 386 -15.04 -6.74 -6.76
CA VAL A 386 -15.25 -8.19 -6.94
C VAL A 386 -16.68 -8.42 -7.40
N ALA A 387 -16.83 -8.91 -8.63
CA ALA A 387 -18.12 -9.25 -9.18
C ALA A 387 -18.74 -10.46 -8.48
N VAL A 388 -20.06 -10.42 -8.35
CA VAL A 388 -20.94 -11.49 -7.91
C VAL A 388 -22.15 -11.53 -8.85
N ASP A 389 -22.97 -12.58 -8.77
CA ASP A 389 -24.16 -12.69 -9.64
C ASP A 389 -25.14 -11.51 -9.44
N SER A 390 -25.20 -10.95 -8.23
CA SER A 390 -26.09 -9.83 -7.88
C SER A 390 -25.50 -8.43 -8.13
N GLY A 391 -24.30 -8.32 -8.70
CA GLY A 391 -23.62 -7.05 -8.96
C GLY A 391 -22.16 -7.07 -8.53
N TRP A 392 -21.76 -6.13 -7.68
CA TRP A 392 -20.36 -5.86 -7.34
C TRP A 392 -20.18 -5.63 -5.85
N GLU A 393 -19.18 -6.30 -5.26
CA GLU A 393 -18.66 -5.98 -3.94
C GLU A 393 -17.53 -4.97 -4.07
N LEU A 394 -17.63 -3.88 -3.31
CA LEU A 394 -16.62 -2.82 -3.26
C LEU A 394 -15.80 -2.98 -1.98
N HIS A 395 -14.48 -2.97 -2.14
CA HIS A 395 -13.50 -3.27 -1.10
C HIS A 395 -12.48 -2.13 -1.01
N VAL A 396 -12.05 -1.76 0.20
CA VAL A 396 -11.14 -0.61 0.40
C VAL A 396 -10.00 -0.93 1.35
N GLY A 397 -8.91 -0.18 1.20
CA GLY A 397 -7.81 -0.19 2.16
C GLY A 397 -6.82 -1.33 2.01
N GLY A 398 -6.82 -2.07 0.90
CA GLY A 398 -5.87 -3.18 0.71
C GLY A 398 -4.42 -2.71 0.49
N ASN A 399 -3.47 -3.50 0.96
CA ASN A 399 -2.04 -3.26 0.76
C ASN A 399 -1.28 -4.56 0.53
N GLY A 400 -0.93 -4.89 -0.72
CA GLY A 400 -0.01 -5.98 -1.05
C GLY A 400 1.48 -5.62 -0.92
N GLY A 401 1.83 -4.81 0.09
CA GLY A 401 3.19 -4.30 0.29
C GLY A 401 3.95 -5.10 1.35
N ILE A 402 4.87 -4.40 2.01
CA ILE A 402 5.71 -4.91 3.12
C ILE A 402 4.88 -5.63 4.18
N LYS A 403 3.80 -4.98 4.60
CA LYS A 403 2.79 -5.58 5.47
C LYS A 403 1.56 -5.81 4.64
N VAL A 404 1.19 -7.07 4.48
CA VAL A 404 -0.01 -7.44 3.74
C VAL A 404 -1.22 -7.05 4.59
N ARG A 405 -2.08 -6.21 4.04
CA ARG A 405 -3.35 -5.84 4.66
C ARG A 405 -4.47 -6.14 3.68
N VAL A 406 -5.37 -7.02 4.06
CA VAL A 406 -6.56 -7.34 3.28
C VAL A 406 -7.54 -6.17 3.30
N THR A 407 -8.33 -6.01 2.26
CA THR A 407 -9.36 -4.96 2.19
C THR A 407 -10.48 -5.18 3.20
N ASP A 408 -11.18 -4.10 3.55
CA ASP A 408 -12.49 -4.17 4.18
C ASP A 408 -13.60 -4.08 3.14
N LEU A 409 -14.72 -4.75 3.39
CA LEU A 409 -15.93 -4.57 2.58
C LEU A 409 -16.51 -3.17 2.84
N LEU A 410 -16.54 -2.34 1.81
CA LEU A 410 -17.19 -1.03 1.81
C LEU A 410 -18.71 -1.19 1.71
N CYS A 411 -19.19 -1.73 0.60
CA CYS A 411 -20.62 -1.99 0.33
C CYS A 411 -20.79 -2.89 -0.90
N LYS A 412 -22.05 -3.16 -1.28
CA LYS A 412 -22.42 -3.84 -2.52
C LYS A 412 -23.24 -2.89 -3.38
N VAL A 413 -23.01 -2.92 -4.69
CA VAL A 413 -23.72 -2.12 -5.68
C VAL A 413 -24.16 -2.99 -6.85
N SER A 414 -25.14 -2.56 -7.64
CA SER A 414 -25.72 -3.38 -8.70
C SER A 414 -25.30 -2.95 -10.11
N THR A 415 -24.85 -1.70 -10.27
CA THR A 415 -24.54 -1.12 -11.58
C THR A 415 -23.09 -0.66 -11.69
N GLU A 416 -22.57 -0.63 -12.91
CA GLU A 416 -21.23 -0.12 -13.22
C GLU A 416 -21.09 1.38 -12.93
N ASP A 417 -22.16 2.15 -13.10
CA ASP A 417 -22.20 3.57 -12.75
C ASP A 417 -22.03 3.80 -11.25
N GLU A 418 -22.65 2.96 -10.41
CA GLU A 418 -22.39 2.99 -8.97
C GLU A 418 -20.94 2.62 -8.65
N VAL A 419 -20.35 1.62 -9.31
CA VAL A 419 -18.92 1.30 -9.11
C VAL A 419 -18.05 2.53 -9.37
N LYS A 420 -18.29 3.26 -10.46
CA LYS A 420 -17.57 4.51 -10.80
C LYS A 420 -17.80 5.61 -9.78
N GLU A 421 -19.06 5.82 -9.36
CA GLU A 421 -19.44 6.84 -8.36
C GLU A 421 -18.73 6.60 -7.03
N TYR A 422 -18.82 5.38 -6.50
CA TYR A 422 -18.21 5.02 -5.22
C TYR A 422 -16.68 5.04 -5.28
N CYS A 423 -16.07 4.60 -6.39
CA CYS A 423 -14.62 4.67 -6.58
C CYS A 423 -14.13 6.12 -6.54
N GLY A 424 -14.74 7.01 -7.33
CA GLY A 424 -14.34 8.41 -7.38
C GLY A 424 -14.62 9.15 -6.06
N ALA A 425 -15.75 8.84 -5.39
CA ALA A 425 -16.05 9.42 -4.08
C ALA A 425 -15.04 8.99 -3.00
N PHE A 426 -14.72 7.69 -2.92
CA PHE A 426 -13.69 7.18 -2.00
C PHE A 426 -12.32 7.81 -2.27
N MET A 427 -11.92 7.87 -3.54
CA MET A 427 -10.68 8.55 -3.92
C MET A 427 -10.69 10.02 -3.53
N GLN A 428 -11.81 10.73 -3.67
CA GLN A 428 -11.89 12.14 -3.28
C GLN A 428 -11.74 12.35 -1.78
N VAL A 429 -12.41 11.55 -0.95
CA VAL A 429 -12.24 11.62 0.52
C VAL A 429 -10.78 11.37 0.88
N TYR A 430 -10.19 10.31 0.35
CA TYR A 430 -8.77 9.99 0.57
C TYR A 430 -7.87 11.15 0.12
N ARG A 431 -8.14 11.77 -1.04
CA ARG A 431 -7.35 12.90 -1.52
C ARG A 431 -7.41 14.12 -0.60
N GLU A 432 -8.61 14.41 -0.08
CA GLU A 432 -8.90 15.58 0.75
C GLU A 432 -8.44 15.41 2.22
N GLU A 433 -8.25 14.18 2.71
CA GLU A 433 -8.13 13.91 4.16
C GLU A 433 -6.91 13.09 4.60
N ALA A 434 -6.29 12.31 3.71
CA ALA A 434 -5.06 11.61 4.06
C ALA A 434 -3.84 12.54 4.04
N HIS A 435 -2.87 12.26 4.90
CA HIS A 435 -1.60 12.97 4.93
C HIS A 435 -0.76 12.58 3.69
N TYR A 436 0.05 13.50 3.17
CA TYR A 436 0.95 13.17 2.07
C TYR A 436 1.89 12.02 2.48
N LEU A 437 2.08 11.06 1.59
CA LEU A 437 2.73 9.76 1.82
C LEU A 437 1.97 8.76 2.71
N GLU A 438 0.75 9.06 3.17
CA GLU A 438 -0.10 8.11 3.88
C GLU A 438 -0.80 7.16 2.88
N ARG A 439 -0.63 5.84 3.03
CA ARG A 439 -1.37 4.84 2.24
C ARG A 439 -2.82 4.74 2.71
N THR A 440 -3.72 4.26 1.85
CA THR A 440 -5.14 4.06 2.19
C THR A 440 -5.36 3.17 3.41
N ALA A 441 -4.53 2.12 3.58
CA ALA A 441 -4.58 1.21 4.72
C ALA A 441 -4.36 1.93 6.08
N PRO A 442 -3.18 2.54 6.35
CA PRO A 442 -2.96 3.40 7.53
C PRO A 442 -3.97 4.52 7.68
N TRP A 443 -4.40 5.13 6.57
CA TRP A 443 -5.41 6.19 6.63
C TRP A 443 -6.73 5.67 7.20
N ILE A 444 -7.23 4.52 6.73
CA ILE A 444 -8.45 3.89 7.27
C ILE A 444 -8.25 3.46 8.72
N GLU A 445 -7.06 3.00 9.11
CA GLU A 445 -6.75 2.68 10.51
C GLU A 445 -6.80 3.93 11.40
N ARG A 446 -6.36 5.09 10.89
CA ARG A 446 -6.39 6.37 11.59
C ARG A 446 -7.80 6.95 11.72
N VAL A 447 -8.58 6.99 10.64
CA VAL A 447 -9.91 7.62 10.65
C VAL A 447 -11.04 6.66 11.02
N GLY A 448 -10.79 5.35 10.92
CA GLY A 448 -11.77 4.29 11.13
C GLY A 448 -12.61 3.99 9.89
N LEU A 449 -12.86 2.70 9.63
CA LEU A 449 -13.74 2.25 8.54
C LEU A 449 -15.16 2.81 8.67
N SER A 450 -15.68 2.94 9.88
CA SER A 450 -17.03 3.48 10.14
C SER A 450 -17.16 4.90 9.61
N TYR A 451 -16.14 5.73 9.77
CA TYR A 451 -16.11 7.09 9.24
C TYR A 451 -16.14 7.10 7.70
N VAL A 452 -15.36 6.23 7.06
CA VAL A 452 -15.38 6.09 5.60
C VAL A 452 -16.75 5.64 5.09
N LYS A 453 -17.39 4.68 5.78
CA LYS A 453 -18.75 4.23 5.45
C LYS A 453 -19.78 5.34 5.63
N GLN A 454 -19.69 6.12 6.71
CA GLN A 454 -20.56 7.27 6.92
C GLN A 454 -20.47 8.27 5.75
N ARG A 455 -19.26 8.59 5.31
CA ARG A 455 -18.99 9.60 4.27
C ARG A 455 -19.30 9.15 2.84
N VAL A 456 -19.14 7.86 2.55
CA VAL A 456 -19.26 7.33 1.17
C VAL A 456 -20.52 6.50 0.99
N VAL A 457 -20.90 5.68 1.97
CA VAL A 457 -22.03 4.75 1.85
C VAL A 457 -23.32 5.37 2.37
N GLU A 458 -23.29 5.89 3.60
CA GLU A 458 -24.50 6.35 4.32
C GLU A 458 -24.94 7.74 3.89
N ASP A 459 -24.00 8.63 3.54
CA ASP A 459 -24.27 9.97 3.01
C ASP A 459 -24.29 9.97 1.47
N GLU A 460 -25.44 9.63 0.88
CA GLU A 460 -25.62 9.65 -0.58
C GLU A 460 -25.38 11.03 -1.20
N THR A 461 -25.85 12.10 -0.54
CA THR A 461 -25.73 13.45 -1.09
C THR A 461 -24.26 13.89 -1.08
N GLY A 462 -23.56 13.63 0.03
CA GLY A 462 -22.12 13.85 0.15
C GLY A 462 -21.31 13.01 -0.82
N ARG A 463 -21.63 11.71 -1.00
CA ARG A 463 -20.98 10.83 -1.98
C ARG A 463 -21.07 11.41 -3.39
N LYS A 464 -22.26 11.83 -3.83
CA LYS A 464 -22.45 12.44 -5.16
C LYS A 464 -21.68 13.74 -5.31
N ALA A 465 -21.62 14.57 -4.25
CA ALA A 465 -20.82 15.79 -4.25
C ALA A 465 -19.31 15.49 -4.33
N LEU A 466 -18.82 14.48 -3.61
CA LEU A 466 -17.44 14.00 -3.66
C LEU A 466 -17.09 13.49 -5.07
N TYR A 467 -17.92 12.64 -5.65
CA TYR A 467 -17.73 12.13 -7.00
C TYR A 467 -17.69 13.26 -8.04
N LYS A 468 -18.60 14.24 -7.94
CA LYS A 468 -18.60 15.42 -8.82
C LYS A 468 -17.29 16.21 -8.72
N ARG A 469 -16.80 16.48 -7.51
CA ARG A 469 -15.50 17.17 -7.30
C ARG A 469 -14.34 16.36 -7.85
N PHE A 470 -14.37 15.04 -7.69
CA PHE A 470 -13.38 14.15 -8.28
C PHE A 470 -13.32 14.34 -9.80
N ILE A 471 -14.45 14.18 -10.49
CA ILE A 471 -14.54 14.33 -11.95
C ILE A 471 -14.10 15.73 -12.40
N GLN A 472 -14.50 16.78 -11.69
CA GLN A 472 -14.05 18.15 -11.99
C GLN A 472 -12.53 18.27 -11.93
N SER A 473 -11.90 17.73 -10.88
CA SER A 473 -10.44 17.78 -10.74
C SER A 473 -9.71 16.98 -11.82
N GLN A 474 -10.31 15.89 -12.33
CA GLN A 474 -9.69 15.09 -13.39
C GLN A 474 -9.63 15.82 -14.72
N ARG A 475 -10.52 16.76 -15.00
CA ARG A 475 -10.46 17.59 -16.22
C ARG A 475 -9.17 18.40 -16.31
N ILE A 476 -8.54 18.68 -15.17
CA ILE A 476 -7.26 19.39 -15.09
C ILE A 476 -6.08 18.42 -15.06
N ALA A 477 -6.22 17.29 -14.35
CA ALA A 477 -5.12 16.36 -14.12
C ALA A 477 -4.90 15.33 -15.27
N GLN A 478 -5.92 15.06 -16.09
CA GLN A 478 -5.88 14.07 -17.17
C GLN A 478 -5.26 14.62 -18.46
N THR A 479 -4.03 15.08 -18.35
CA THR A 479 -3.18 15.48 -19.48
C THR A 479 -2.05 14.48 -19.62
N ASP A 480 -1.70 14.09 -20.85
CA ASP A 480 -0.46 13.32 -21.04
C ASP A 480 0.74 14.23 -20.77
N PRO A 481 1.56 13.95 -19.75
CA PRO A 481 2.68 14.81 -19.38
C PRO A 481 3.75 14.92 -20.47
N TRP A 482 3.77 13.98 -21.42
CA TRP A 482 4.74 13.95 -22.50
C TRP A 482 4.24 14.53 -23.82
N ALA A 483 2.96 14.85 -23.95
CA ALA A 483 2.40 15.41 -25.18
C ALA A 483 3.15 16.68 -25.64
N GLU A 484 3.52 17.56 -24.71
CA GLU A 484 4.32 18.75 -24.99
C GLU A 484 5.81 18.53 -24.72
N ARG A 485 6.19 17.83 -23.64
CA ARG A 485 7.61 17.65 -23.25
C ARG A 485 8.41 16.80 -24.23
N ALA A 486 7.76 15.84 -24.90
CA ALA A 486 8.43 14.98 -25.87
C ALA A 486 8.83 15.73 -27.16
N SER A 487 8.22 16.90 -27.43
CA SER A 487 8.58 17.74 -28.58
C SER A 487 9.99 18.35 -28.49
N GLY A 488 10.56 18.43 -27.28
CA GLY A 488 11.86 19.07 -27.03
C GLY A 488 11.79 20.58 -26.76
N ASP A 489 10.60 21.19 -26.76
CA ASP A 489 10.46 22.63 -26.49
C ASP A 489 10.27 22.96 -25.00
N VAL A 490 9.60 22.08 -24.25
CA VAL A 490 9.27 22.28 -22.84
C VAL A 490 10.25 21.54 -21.94
N ASP A 491 10.91 22.26 -21.03
CA ASP A 491 11.83 21.72 -20.02
C ASP A 491 13.00 20.88 -20.58
N ALA A 492 13.41 21.07 -21.84
CA ALA A 492 14.51 20.33 -22.48
C ALA A 492 15.86 20.42 -21.74
N HIS A 493 16.08 21.51 -21.00
CA HIS A 493 17.24 21.69 -20.14
C HIS A 493 17.38 20.57 -19.09
N GLU A 494 16.28 19.91 -18.68
CA GLU A 494 16.33 18.79 -17.72
C GLU A 494 16.97 17.51 -18.28
N PHE A 495 16.97 17.35 -19.60
CA PHE A 495 17.41 16.14 -20.30
C PHE A 495 18.73 16.33 -21.05
N THR A 496 19.26 17.55 -21.06
CA THR A 496 20.56 17.86 -21.67
C THR A 496 21.68 17.45 -20.69
N PRO A 497 22.62 16.58 -21.08
CA PRO A 497 23.77 16.25 -20.24
C PRO A 497 24.58 17.51 -19.90
N LEU A 498 24.98 17.64 -18.64
CA LEU A 498 25.93 18.68 -18.25
C LEU A 498 27.30 18.31 -18.84
N VAL A 499 27.75 19.08 -19.83
CA VAL A 499 29.12 18.98 -20.34
C VAL A 499 30.01 19.63 -19.30
N MET A 500 30.80 18.83 -18.59
CA MET A 500 31.88 19.36 -17.76
C MET A 500 33.04 19.70 -18.70
N GLU A 501 33.30 21.00 -18.88
CA GLU A 501 34.52 21.49 -19.55
C GLU A 501 35.78 21.25 -18.71
#